data_AF-A0AAN7CND1-F1
#
_entry.id   AF-A0AAN7CND1-F1
#
_cell.length_a   1.000
_cell.length_b   1.000
_cell.length_c   1.000
_cell.angle_alpha   90.00
_cell.angle_beta   90.00
_cell.angle_gamma   90.00
#
_symmetry.space_group_name_H-M   'P 1'
#
loop_
_entity.id
_entity.type
_entity.pdbx_description
1 polymer ?
#
loop_
_entity_poly.entity_id
_entity_poly.type
_entity_poly.pdbx_seq_one_letter_code
_entity_poly.pdbx_strand_id
1 'polypeptide(L)'
;GFERSAVNNAELRANAQSILSMIHEHRPKNTSLAYEPKQREFQDFCRRKQYEDGDTVTEDKLLLFLVEDVANRPLKTKSPKVDNEVPQEKTRLAWRSVRSYITAITDLYRTQKARGMNTHPSPQIYY
;
A
#
# COMPACT_ATOMS: atom_id res chain seq x y z
N GLY A 1 -12.19 37.13 -3.65
CA GLY A 1 -11.06 37.69 -2.89
C GLY A 1 -10.15 36.54 -2.50
N PHE A 2 -8.88 36.62 -2.85
CA PHE A 2 -7.89 35.53 -2.73
C PHE A 2 -7.84 34.91 -1.31
N GLU A 3 -8.00 35.74 -0.27
CA GLU A 3 -8.10 35.29 1.12
C GLU A 3 -9.30 34.40 1.41
N ARG A 4 -10.50 34.75 0.90
CA ARG A 4 -11.70 33.89 1.02
C ARG A 4 -11.50 32.55 0.33
N SER A 5 -10.83 32.53 -0.82
CA SER A 5 -10.50 31.28 -1.52
C SER A 5 -9.48 30.43 -0.76
N ALA A 6 -8.48 31.06 -0.12
CA ALA A 6 -7.48 30.37 0.69
C ALA A 6 -8.10 29.75 1.97
N VAL A 7 -8.97 30.50 2.67
CA VAL A 7 -9.69 30.02 3.85
C VAL A 7 -10.61 28.86 3.50
N ASN A 8 -11.42 28.97 2.44
CA ASN A 8 -12.30 27.88 2.00
C ASN A 8 -11.50 26.61 1.65
N ASN A 9 -10.35 26.76 0.99
CA ASN A 9 -9.48 25.63 0.67
C ASN A 9 -8.85 24.99 1.93
N ALA A 10 -8.52 25.78 2.94
CA ALA A 10 -7.99 25.27 4.20
C ALA A 10 -9.07 24.48 4.97
N GLU A 11 -10.30 24.99 5.01
CA GLU A 11 -11.44 24.33 5.65
C GLU A 11 -11.76 22.99 4.98
N LEU A 12 -11.81 22.95 3.64
CA LEU A 12 -12.00 21.71 2.88
C LEU A 12 -10.92 20.67 3.17
N ARG A 13 -9.66 21.08 3.27
CA ARG A 13 -8.53 20.19 3.61
C ARG A 13 -8.65 19.65 5.03
N ALA A 14 -8.97 20.51 6.00
CA ALA A 14 -9.12 20.11 7.40
C ALA A 14 -10.29 19.11 7.57
N ASN A 15 -11.42 19.36 6.91
CA ASN A 15 -12.55 18.44 6.91
C ASN A 15 -12.17 17.07 6.31
N ALA A 16 -11.52 17.07 5.13
CA ALA A 16 -11.09 15.84 4.48
C ALA A 16 -10.12 15.03 5.37
N GLN A 17 -9.15 15.68 6.03
CA GLN A 17 -8.23 15.02 6.96
C GLN A 17 -8.97 14.43 8.17
N SER A 18 -9.93 15.16 8.74
CA SER A 18 -10.73 14.70 9.88
C SER A 18 -11.56 13.46 9.54
N ILE A 19 -12.32 13.49 8.44
CA ILE A 19 -13.17 12.36 8.02
C ILE A 19 -12.32 11.13 7.65
N LEU A 20 -11.21 11.33 6.94
CA LEU A 20 -10.29 10.22 6.63
C LEU A 20 -9.72 9.58 7.90
N SER A 21 -9.36 10.39 8.90
CA SER A 21 -8.85 9.90 10.18
C SER A 21 -9.91 9.07 10.92
N MET A 22 -11.16 9.54 10.99
CA MET A 22 -12.27 8.77 11.58
C MET A 22 -12.52 7.45 10.84
N ILE A 23 -12.49 7.45 9.50
CA ILE A 23 -12.65 6.22 8.71
C ILE A 23 -11.52 5.22 9.02
N HIS A 24 -10.30 5.70 9.24
CA HIS A 24 -9.18 4.86 9.65
C HIS A 24 -9.38 4.27 11.05
N GLU A 25 -9.82 5.07 12.02
CA GLU A 25 -10.05 4.63 13.41
C GLU A 25 -11.19 3.60 13.52
N HIS A 26 -12.26 3.77 12.75
CA HIS A 26 -13.42 2.88 12.77
C HIS A 26 -13.30 1.65 11.85
N ARG A 27 -12.12 1.39 11.31
CA ARG A 27 -11.92 0.26 10.38
C ARG A 27 -12.20 -1.09 11.05
N PRO A 28 -12.88 -2.03 10.35
CA PRO A 28 -13.01 -3.41 10.82
C PRO A 28 -11.64 -4.05 11.08
N LYS A 29 -11.46 -4.60 12.30
CA LYS A 29 -10.20 -5.23 12.75
C LYS A 29 -9.64 -6.27 11.77
N ASN A 30 -10.52 -7.03 11.12
CA ASN A 30 -10.15 -8.07 10.15
C ASN A 30 -9.41 -7.52 8.92
N THR A 31 -9.76 -6.30 8.48
CA THR A 31 -9.10 -5.65 7.35
C THR A 31 -7.70 -5.17 7.74
N SER A 32 -7.53 -4.65 8.96
CA SER A 32 -6.22 -4.25 9.49
C SER A 32 -5.27 -5.44 9.60
N LEU A 33 -5.74 -6.57 10.15
CA LEU A 33 -4.95 -7.80 10.28
C LEU A 33 -4.49 -8.36 8.93
N ALA A 34 -5.29 -8.23 7.88
CA ALA A 34 -4.93 -8.71 6.54
C ALA A 34 -3.94 -7.80 5.81
N TYR A 35 -3.95 -6.49 6.09
CA TYR A 35 -3.13 -5.49 5.41
C TYR A 35 -1.77 -5.29 6.07
N GLU A 36 -1.71 -5.32 7.40
CA GLU A 36 -0.48 -5.08 8.16
C GLU A 36 0.73 -5.89 7.68
N PRO A 37 0.64 -7.22 7.43
CA PRO A 37 1.80 -7.97 6.94
C PRO A 37 2.30 -7.48 5.58
N LYS A 38 1.41 -7.04 4.70
CA LYS A 38 1.74 -6.59 3.34
C LYS A 38 2.36 -5.19 3.37
N GLN A 39 1.83 -4.32 4.23
CA GLN A 39 2.39 -3.01 4.48
C GLN A 39 3.78 -3.12 5.09
N ARG A 40 3.99 -4.03 6.06
CA ARG A 40 5.31 -4.30 6.64
C ARG A 40 6.32 -4.78 5.60
N GLU A 41 5.93 -5.71 4.72
CA GLU A 41 6.82 -6.14 3.62
C GLU A 41 7.22 -4.97 2.70
N PHE A 42 6.31 -4.04 2.40
CA PHE A 42 6.62 -2.83 1.63
C PHE A 42 7.57 -1.87 2.40
N GLN A 43 7.37 -1.70 3.70
CA GLN A 43 8.25 -0.90 4.55
C GLN A 43 9.66 -1.50 4.63
N ASP A 44 9.76 -2.82 4.75
CA ASP A 44 11.03 -3.54 4.74
C ASP A 44 11.73 -3.41 3.38
N PHE A 45 10.99 -3.51 2.28
CA PHE A 45 11.49 -3.21 0.94
C PHE A 45 12.07 -1.79 0.85
N CYS A 46 11.34 -0.77 1.30
CA CYS A 46 11.82 0.61 1.29
C CYS A 46 13.08 0.80 2.16
N ARG A 47 13.12 0.13 3.33
CA ARG A 47 14.31 0.15 4.21
C ARG A 47 15.52 -0.49 3.55
N ARG A 48 15.35 -1.62 2.83
CA ARG A 48 16.43 -2.27 2.08
C ARG A 48 16.94 -1.41 0.93
N LYS A 49 16.05 -0.67 0.26
CA LYS A 49 16.40 0.26 -0.83
C LYS A 49 17.01 1.57 -0.33
N GLN A 50 16.89 1.87 0.97
CA GLN A 50 17.41 3.07 1.62
C GLN A 50 16.91 4.38 0.97
N TYR A 51 15.63 4.41 0.58
CA TYR A 51 15.04 5.64 0.03
C TYR A 51 15.05 6.78 1.06
N GLU A 52 15.34 8.01 0.61
CA GLU A 52 15.46 9.19 1.47
C GLU A 52 14.15 9.55 2.18
N ASP A 53 13.02 9.40 1.49
CA ASP A 53 11.66 9.61 1.99
C ASP A 53 11.08 8.37 2.68
N GLY A 54 11.92 7.36 2.96
CA GLY A 54 11.56 6.15 3.68
C GLY A 54 10.45 5.34 2.99
N ASP A 55 9.41 5.00 3.77
CA ASP A 55 8.27 4.20 3.35
C ASP A 55 7.12 5.03 2.76
N THR A 56 7.37 6.29 2.41
CA THR A 56 6.42 7.12 1.67
C THR A 56 6.01 6.42 0.38
N VAL A 57 4.72 6.12 0.23
CA VAL A 57 4.20 5.36 -0.91
C VAL A 57 4.17 6.27 -2.14
N THR A 58 4.87 5.85 -3.19
CA THR A 58 4.73 6.38 -4.55
C THR A 58 4.27 5.26 -5.48
N GLU A 59 3.77 5.62 -6.66
CA GLU A 59 3.43 4.63 -7.68
C GLU A 59 4.65 3.80 -8.09
N ASP A 60 5.78 4.47 -8.37
CA ASP A 60 7.01 3.81 -8.80
C ASP A 60 7.53 2.80 -7.76
N LYS A 61 7.52 3.17 -6.48
CA LYS A 61 7.93 2.26 -5.40
C LYS A 61 7.00 1.05 -5.31
N LEU A 62 5.68 1.26 -5.46
CA LEU A 62 4.73 0.17 -5.44
C LEU A 62 4.93 -0.76 -6.64
N LEU A 63 5.06 -0.23 -7.86
CA LEU A 63 5.32 -1.04 -9.06
C LEU A 63 6.62 -1.84 -8.94
N LEU A 64 7.70 -1.21 -8.48
CA LEU A 64 8.99 -1.89 -8.30
C LEU A 64 8.91 -2.99 -7.24
N PHE A 65 8.27 -2.70 -6.10
CA PHE A 65 8.03 -3.70 -5.05
C PHE A 65 7.22 -4.89 -5.57
N LEU A 66 6.18 -4.65 -6.36
CA LEU A 66 5.36 -5.73 -6.91
C LEU A 66 6.18 -6.65 -7.81
N VAL A 67 7.09 -6.12 -8.61
CA VAL A 67 7.94 -6.92 -9.50
C VAL A 67 9.03 -7.66 -8.74
N GLU A 68 9.78 -6.97 -7.87
CA GLU A 68 10.95 -7.54 -7.19
C GLU A 68 10.57 -8.52 -6.07
N ASP A 69 9.59 -8.16 -5.23
CA ASP A 69 9.37 -8.82 -3.93
C ASP A 69 8.07 -9.62 -3.85
N VAL A 70 7.13 -9.42 -4.79
CA VAL A 70 5.79 -10.04 -4.74
C VAL A 70 5.54 -10.99 -5.91
N ALA A 71 5.56 -10.52 -7.15
CA ALA A 71 5.17 -11.31 -8.31
C ALA A 71 6.19 -12.39 -8.65
N ASN A 72 7.49 -12.09 -8.52
CA ASN A 72 8.58 -12.97 -8.93
C ASN A 72 9.15 -13.85 -7.82
N ARG A 73 8.67 -13.72 -6.58
CA ARG A 73 9.17 -14.56 -5.48
C ARG A 73 8.58 -15.97 -5.52
N PRO A 74 9.35 -16.99 -5.12
CA PRO A 74 8.79 -18.31 -4.84
C PRO A 74 7.80 -18.24 -3.66
N LEU A 75 6.85 -19.18 -3.62
CA LEU A 75 5.95 -19.28 -2.48
C LEU A 75 6.74 -19.56 -1.20
N LYS A 76 6.41 -18.83 -0.12
CA LYS A 76 7.01 -19.02 1.22
C LYS A 76 6.70 -20.42 1.79
N THR A 77 5.60 -21.02 1.38
CA THR A 77 5.20 -22.40 1.74
C THR A 77 4.67 -23.14 0.52
N LYS A 78 4.93 -24.44 0.41
CA LYS A 78 4.30 -25.28 -0.61
C LYS A 78 2.79 -25.23 -0.44
N SER A 79 2.08 -24.86 -1.50
CA SER A 79 0.63 -24.94 -1.52
C SER A 79 0.22 -26.41 -1.61
N PRO A 80 -0.72 -26.89 -0.78
CA PRO A 80 -1.25 -28.26 -0.89
C PRO A 80 -1.96 -28.52 -2.23
N LYS A 81 -2.29 -27.46 -2.98
CA LYS A 81 -2.99 -27.51 -4.26
C LYS A 81 -2.07 -27.51 -5.48
N VAL A 82 -0.76 -27.43 -5.28
CA VAL A 82 0.22 -27.50 -6.36
C VAL A 82 0.73 -28.92 -6.41
N ASP A 83 0.79 -29.47 -7.62
CA ASP A 83 1.31 -30.81 -7.85
C ASP A 83 2.68 -30.97 -7.18
N ASN A 84 2.89 -32.09 -6.50
CA ASN A 84 4.12 -32.34 -5.73
C ASN A 84 5.37 -32.33 -6.63
N GLU A 85 5.19 -32.52 -7.94
CA GLU A 85 6.25 -32.46 -8.94
C GLU A 85 6.73 -31.05 -9.27
N VAL A 86 5.95 -29.99 -8.99
CA VAL A 86 6.39 -28.61 -9.26
C VAL A 86 7.28 -28.13 -8.11
N PRO A 87 8.56 -27.79 -8.38
CA PRO A 87 9.44 -27.25 -7.35
C PRO A 87 8.86 -25.96 -6.76
N GLN A 88 8.88 -25.84 -5.43
CA GLN A 88 8.40 -24.65 -4.70
C GLN A 88 9.00 -23.34 -5.24
N GLU A 89 10.25 -23.43 -5.69
CA GLU A 89 11.07 -22.36 -6.27
C GLU A 89 10.50 -21.82 -7.58
N LYS A 90 9.66 -22.60 -8.28
CA LYS A 90 9.00 -22.23 -9.53
C LYS A 90 7.57 -21.74 -9.32
N THR A 91 6.99 -21.95 -8.14
CA THR A 91 5.63 -21.52 -7.85
C THR A 91 5.60 -20.05 -7.45
N ARG A 92 4.82 -19.23 -8.16
CA ARG A 92 4.64 -17.79 -7.92
C ARG A 92 3.33 -17.50 -7.21
N LEU A 93 3.21 -16.29 -6.65
CA LEU A 93 1.95 -15.83 -6.08
C LEU A 93 0.86 -15.71 -7.16
N ALA A 94 -0.34 -16.19 -6.86
CA ALA A 94 -1.49 -15.98 -7.73
C ALA A 94 -1.83 -14.48 -7.84
N TRP A 95 -2.39 -14.05 -8.97
CA TRP A 95 -2.76 -12.65 -9.21
C TRP A 95 -3.69 -12.06 -8.14
N ARG A 96 -4.59 -12.87 -7.58
CA ARG A 96 -5.44 -12.47 -6.44
C ARG A 96 -4.61 -12.00 -5.24
N SER A 97 -3.50 -12.68 -4.95
CA SER A 97 -2.59 -12.28 -3.89
C SER A 97 -1.89 -10.96 -4.23
N VAL A 98 -1.43 -10.80 -5.48
CA VAL A 98 -0.82 -9.52 -5.93
C VAL A 98 -1.80 -8.36 -5.78
N ARG A 99 -3.07 -8.51 -6.20
CA ARG A 99 -4.13 -7.51 -5.99
C ARG A 99 -4.33 -7.18 -4.51
N SER A 100 -4.17 -8.13 -3.60
CA SER A 100 -4.29 -7.84 -2.16
C SER A 100 -3.13 -6.99 -1.62
N TYR A 101 -1.93 -7.07 -2.20
CA TYR A 101 -0.81 -6.18 -1.88
C TYR A 101 -1.07 -4.75 -2.33
N ILE A 102 -1.52 -4.60 -3.57
CA ILE A 102 -1.97 -3.32 -4.10
C ILE A 102 -2.95 -2.66 -3.14
N THR A 103 -4.04 -3.37 -2.80
CA THR A 103 -5.09 -2.79 -1.96
C THR A 103 -4.54 -2.36 -0.61
N ALA A 104 -3.68 -3.18 0.01
CA ALA A 104 -3.06 -2.87 1.30
C ALA A 104 -2.09 -1.67 1.23
N ILE A 105 -1.36 -1.49 0.12
CA ILE A 105 -0.38 -0.40 -0.01
C ILE A 105 -1.05 0.90 -0.49
N THR A 106 -2.05 0.84 -1.36
CA THR A 106 -2.91 1.99 -1.66
C THR A 106 -3.63 2.49 -0.40
N ASP A 107 -3.96 1.58 0.50
CA ASP A 107 -4.50 1.93 1.80
C ASP A 107 -3.47 2.62 2.73
N LEU A 108 -2.24 2.14 2.75
CA LEU A 108 -1.13 2.82 3.44
C LEU A 108 -0.94 4.24 2.88
N TYR A 109 -0.96 4.40 1.56
CA TYR A 109 -0.93 5.71 0.90
C TYR A 109 -2.03 6.64 1.42
N ARG A 110 -3.29 6.19 1.45
CA ARG A 110 -4.43 6.99 1.95
C ARG A 110 -4.22 7.42 3.41
N THR A 111 -3.68 6.52 4.23
CA THR A 111 -3.31 6.83 5.63
C THR A 111 -2.25 7.94 5.69
N GLN A 112 -1.19 7.83 4.89
CA GLN A 112 -0.12 8.84 4.83
C GLN A 112 -0.65 10.19 4.32
N LYS A 113 -1.56 10.20 3.33
CA LYS A 113 -2.23 11.42 2.85
C LYS A 113 -3.06 12.08 3.92
N ALA A 114 -3.90 11.30 4.62
CA ALA A 114 -4.76 11.81 5.68
C ALA A 114 -3.96 12.48 6.81
N ARG A 115 -2.77 11.93 7.11
CA ARG A 115 -1.83 12.47 8.10
C ARG A 115 -0.95 13.62 7.58
N GLY A 116 -1.07 14.00 6.30
CA GLY A 116 -0.21 15.02 5.69
C GLY A 116 1.25 14.59 5.49
N MET A 117 1.56 13.30 5.64
CA MET A 117 2.92 12.76 5.49
C MET A 117 3.31 12.56 4.02
N ASN A 118 2.33 12.37 3.14
CA ASN A 118 2.56 12.09 1.73
C ASN A 118 1.99 13.23 0.87
N THR A 119 2.83 13.85 0.04
CA THR A 119 2.42 14.92 -0.88
C THR A 119 2.23 14.42 -2.32
N HIS A 120 2.60 13.18 -2.62
CA HIS A 120 2.52 12.58 -3.94
C HIS A 120 1.07 12.34 -4.40
N PRO A 121 0.85 12.27 -5.73
CA PRO A 121 -0.42 11.87 -6.30
C PRO A 121 -0.80 10.45 -5.88
N SER A 122 -2.09 10.13 -6.00
CA SER A 122 -2.55 8.76 -5.73
C SER A 122 -1.88 7.81 -6.70
N PRO A 123 -1.36 6.65 -6.26
CA PRO A 123 -0.92 5.61 -7.17
C PRO A 123 -2.06 5.26 -8.13
N GLN A 124 -1.88 5.52 -9.42
CA GLN A 124 -2.88 5.26 -10.45
C GLN A 124 -2.61 3.92 -11.10
N ILE A 125 -2.61 2.86 -10.30
CA ILE A 125 -2.43 1.54 -10.88
C ILE A 125 -3.75 1.12 -11.51
N TYR A 126 -3.85 1.31 -12.82
CA TYR A 126 -4.94 0.85 -13.65
C TYR A 126 -4.88 -0.69 -13.75
N TYR A 127 -5.99 -1.37 -13.43
CA TYR A 127 -6.18 -2.81 -13.64
C TYR A 127 -7.36 -3.04 -14.58
#